data_AF-A0A2V7YH13-F1
#
_entry.id   AF-A0A2V7YH13-F1
#
_cell.length_a   1.000
_cell.length_b   1.000
_cell.length_c   1.000
_cell.angle_alpha   90.00
_cell.angle_beta   90.00
_cell.angle_gamma   90.00
#
_symmetry.space_group_name_H-M   'P 1'
#
loop_
_entity.id
_entity.type
_entity.pdbx_description
1 polymer ?
#
loop_
_entity_poly.entity_id
_entity_poly.type
_entity_poly.pdbx_seq_one_letter_code
_entity_poly.pdbx_strand_id
1 'polypeptide(L)'
;MFLAAAVSASTAGGGDKGSVTSPDLDAKVAALVEEALVEETEAQAFQKLEALGCPAVPAIVKHLDDRRKLPVAYIRLQNHSADAFEAFRQYGPKVLTDALAAILNQVTGQHFGFIYNGGTEEERAKVVKGWREFVAKTPPEKLCTSF
;
A
#
# COMPACT_ATOMS: atom_id res chain seq x y z
N MET A 1 -1.20 -4.45 -67.00
CA MET A 1 -1.92 -5.29 -66.03
C MET A 1 -1.42 -4.88 -64.64
N PHE A 2 -2.07 -3.90 -64.02
CA PHE A 2 -1.65 -3.35 -62.72
C PHE A 2 -2.42 -4.09 -61.62
N LEU A 3 -1.71 -4.82 -60.76
CA LEU A 3 -2.29 -5.41 -59.55
C LEU A 3 -2.35 -4.34 -58.45
N ALA A 4 -3.56 -4.10 -57.94
CA ALA A 4 -3.81 -3.31 -56.75
C ALA A 4 -3.43 -4.10 -55.49
N ALA A 5 -2.67 -3.48 -54.58
CA ALA A 5 -2.48 -3.98 -53.23
C ALA A 5 -3.36 -3.16 -52.27
N ALA A 6 -4.32 -3.82 -51.65
CA ALA A 6 -5.19 -3.23 -50.63
C ALA A 6 -4.40 -3.02 -49.32
N VAL A 7 -4.44 -1.81 -48.79
CA VAL A 7 -3.97 -1.50 -47.43
C VAL A 7 -5.12 -1.80 -46.46
N SER A 8 -5.00 -2.90 -45.72
CA SER A 8 -5.87 -3.18 -44.58
C SER A 8 -5.34 -2.44 -43.36
N ALA A 9 -6.01 -1.35 -42.97
CA ALA A 9 -5.78 -0.72 -41.68
C ALA A 9 -6.43 -1.60 -40.59
N SER A 10 -5.60 -2.29 -39.80
CA SER A 10 -6.03 -2.89 -38.54
C SER A 10 -6.10 -1.81 -37.47
N THR A 11 -7.26 -1.69 -36.84
CA THR A 11 -7.49 -0.88 -35.65
C THR A 11 -6.75 -1.49 -34.46
N ALA A 12 -5.69 -0.83 -34.01
CA ALA A 12 -5.06 -1.16 -32.73
C ALA A 12 -5.99 -0.71 -31.59
N GLY A 13 -6.42 -1.69 -30.80
CA GLY A 13 -7.30 -1.53 -29.64
C GLY A 13 -6.74 -0.56 -28.61
N GLY A 14 -7.59 0.38 -28.18
CA GLY A 14 -7.40 1.12 -26.94
C GLY A 14 -7.58 0.15 -25.77
N GLY A 15 -6.53 -0.02 -24.98
CA GLY A 15 -6.58 -0.79 -23.75
C GLY A 15 -7.52 -0.12 -22.75
N ASP A 16 -8.54 -0.87 -22.33
CA ASP A 16 -9.36 -0.55 -21.17
C ASP A 16 -8.47 -0.65 -19.92
N LYS A 17 -8.06 0.51 -19.38
CA LYS A 17 -7.43 0.59 -18.07
C LYS A 17 -8.53 0.33 -17.04
N GLY A 18 -8.74 -0.94 -16.72
CA GLY A 18 -9.73 -1.39 -15.76
C GLY A 18 -9.63 -0.61 -14.46
N SER A 19 -10.65 0.20 -14.18
CA SER A 19 -10.83 0.87 -12.89
C SER A 19 -11.06 -0.20 -11.84
N VAL A 20 -10.03 -0.56 -11.08
CA VAL A 20 -10.15 -1.52 -9.97
C VAL A 20 -11.20 -0.99 -8.98
N THR A 21 -12.20 -1.82 -8.67
CA THR A 21 -13.30 -1.41 -7.79
C THR A 21 -12.92 -1.60 -6.31
N SER A 22 -13.60 -0.90 -5.39
CA SER A 22 -13.30 -1.01 -3.95
C SER A 22 -13.40 -2.44 -3.40
N PRO A 23 -14.39 -3.27 -3.78
CA PRO A 23 -14.44 -4.68 -3.36
C PRO A 23 -13.23 -5.50 -3.83
N ASP A 24 -12.72 -5.23 -5.03
CA ASP A 24 -11.53 -5.92 -5.55
C ASP A 24 -10.28 -5.56 -4.75
N LEU A 25 -10.17 -4.28 -4.35
CA LEU A 25 -9.08 -3.81 -3.48
C LEU A 25 -9.16 -4.41 -2.08
N ASP A 26 -10.36 -4.50 -1.50
CA ASP A 26 -10.57 -5.12 -0.19
C ASP A 26 -10.09 -6.59 -0.20
N ALA A 27 -10.52 -7.37 -1.20
CA ALA A 27 -10.11 -8.77 -1.32
C ALA A 27 -8.59 -8.93 -1.55
N LYS A 28 -8.01 -8.06 -2.39
CA LYS A 28 -6.58 -8.07 -2.67
C LYS A 28 -5.75 -7.70 -1.45
N VAL A 29 -6.14 -6.68 -0.70
CA VAL A 29 -5.47 -6.30 0.55
C VAL A 29 -5.55 -7.42 1.58
N ALA A 30 -6.73 -8.04 1.74
CA ALA A 30 -6.89 -9.16 2.68
C ALA A 30 -5.96 -10.34 2.33
N ALA A 31 -5.85 -10.70 1.05
CA ALA A 31 -4.94 -11.75 0.61
C ALA A 31 -3.46 -11.41 0.92
N LEU A 32 -3.05 -10.16 0.64
CA LEU A 32 -1.70 -9.71 0.91
C LEU A 32 -1.39 -9.62 2.41
N VAL A 33 -2.38 -9.33 3.25
CA VAL A 33 -2.24 -9.36 4.72
C VAL A 33 -1.94 -10.77 5.21
N GLU A 34 -2.58 -11.80 4.65
CA GLU A 34 -2.26 -13.18 5.00
C GLU A 34 -0.89 -13.62 4.44
N GLU A 35 -0.55 -13.22 3.20
CA GLU A 35 0.80 -13.43 2.65
C GLU A 35 1.89 -12.74 3.50
N ALA A 36 1.59 -11.60 4.13
CA ALA A 36 2.53 -10.88 4.98
C ALA A 36 2.90 -11.63 6.27
N LEU A 37 2.14 -12.66 6.64
CA LEU A 37 2.34 -13.45 7.87
C LEU A 37 3.05 -14.78 7.60
N VAL A 38 3.48 -15.01 6.37
CA VAL A 38 4.25 -16.18 5.95
C VAL A 38 5.68 -15.72 5.66
N GLU A 39 6.67 -16.38 6.25
CA GLU A 39 8.08 -15.96 6.23
C GLU A 39 8.61 -15.74 4.81
N GLU A 40 8.26 -16.65 3.90
CA GLU A 40 8.71 -16.66 2.52
C GLU A 40 8.10 -15.53 1.68
N THR A 41 6.94 -15.00 2.09
CA THR A 41 6.18 -14.01 1.33
C THR A 41 6.08 -12.64 1.99
N GLU A 42 6.51 -12.47 3.24
CA GLU A 42 6.40 -11.22 4.02
C GLU A 42 6.89 -10.00 3.23
N ALA A 43 8.15 -10.04 2.78
CA ALA A 43 8.76 -8.91 2.09
C ALA A 43 8.06 -8.57 0.76
N GLN A 44 7.63 -9.59 0.01
CA GLN A 44 6.93 -9.38 -1.26
C GLN A 44 5.51 -8.85 -1.03
N ALA A 45 4.83 -9.32 0.02
CA ALA A 45 3.51 -8.83 0.40
C ALA A 45 3.53 -7.34 0.73
N PHE A 46 4.54 -6.86 1.48
CA PHE A 46 4.70 -5.43 1.77
C PHE A 46 4.93 -4.59 0.51
N GLN A 47 5.78 -5.05 -0.41
CA GLN A 47 5.99 -4.36 -1.69
C GLN A 47 4.70 -4.29 -2.52
N LYS A 48 3.94 -5.38 -2.57
CA LYS A 48 2.66 -5.42 -3.28
C LYS A 48 1.63 -4.49 -2.62
N LEU A 49 1.57 -4.43 -1.29
CA LEU A 49 0.69 -3.53 -0.53
C LEU A 49 1.03 -2.06 -0.79
N GLU A 50 2.31 -1.69 -0.75
CA GLU A 50 2.78 -0.34 -1.11
C GLU A 50 2.39 0.03 -2.54
N ALA A 51 2.59 -0.89 -3.49
CA ALA A 51 2.31 -0.68 -4.91
C ALA A 51 0.81 -0.51 -5.24
N LEU A 52 -0.11 -0.89 -4.35
CA LEU A 52 -1.54 -0.61 -4.55
C LEU A 52 -1.86 0.88 -4.48
N GLY A 53 -1.02 1.67 -3.80
CA GLY A 53 -1.11 3.12 -3.73
C GLY A 53 -2.39 3.64 -3.06
N CYS A 54 -2.69 4.92 -3.33
CA CYS A 54 -3.74 5.67 -2.64
C CYS A 54 -5.12 4.99 -2.61
N PRO A 55 -5.62 4.37 -3.70
CA PRO A 55 -6.94 3.74 -3.70
C PRO A 55 -7.10 2.63 -2.65
N ALA A 56 -6.01 1.97 -2.24
CA ALA A 56 -6.06 0.88 -1.25
C ALA A 56 -6.00 1.35 0.21
N VAL A 57 -5.79 2.65 0.47
CA VAL A 57 -5.66 3.17 1.83
C VAL A 57 -6.85 2.78 2.74
N PRO A 58 -8.13 2.95 2.33
CA PRO A 58 -9.26 2.54 3.17
C PRO A 58 -9.28 1.04 3.46
N ALA A 59 -8.88 0.21 2.49
CA ALA A 59 -8.82 -1.23 2.63
C ALA A 59 -7.71 -1.65 3.62
N ILE A 60 -6.52 -1.05 3.52
CA ILE A 60 -5.41 -1.30 4.45
C ILE A 60 -5.79 -0.90 5.88
N VAL A 61 -6.48 0.23 6.08
CA VAL A 61 -6.92 0.68 7.41
C VAL A 61 -7.87 -0.31 8.10
N LYS A 62 -8.64 -1.12 7.34
CA LYS A 62 -9.49 -2.17 7.93
C LYS A 62 -8.68 -3.24 8.66
N HIS A 63 -7.47 -3.54 8.18
CA HIS A 63 -6.56 -4.55 8.74
C HIS A 63 -5.51 -3.97 9.69
N LEU A 64 -5.45 -2.65 9.83
CA LEU A 64 -4.39 -1.95 10.58
C LEU A 64 -4.30 -2.36 12.05
N ASP A 65 -5.37 -2.89 12.64
CA ASP A 65 -5.42 -3.28 14.05
C ASP A 65 -4.98 -4.73 14.29
N ASP A 66 -4.31 -5.35 13.33
CA ASP A 66 -3.85 -6.74 13.41
C ASP A 66 -2.52 -6.85 14.19
N ARG A 67 -2.56 -7.57 15.31
CA ARG A 67 -1.44 -7.77 16.24
C ARG A 67 -0.69 -9.08 16.04
N ARG A 68 -0.96 -9.83 14.96
CA ARG A 68 -0.20 -11.03 14.63
C ARG A 68 1.28 -10.66 14.40
N LYS A 69 2.18 -11.47 14.95
CA LYS A 69 3.64 -11.27 14.85
C LYS A 69 4.11 -11.50 13.42
N LEU A 70 5.04 -10.67 12.98
CA LEU A 70 5.71 -10.85 11.70
C LEU A 70 6.82 -11.90 11.84
N PRO A 71 6.88 -12.89 10.94
CA PRO A 71 7.92 -13.92 10.99
C PRO A 71 9.33 -13.37 10.74
N VAL A 72 9.51 -12.49 9.75
CA VAL A 72 10.81 -11.87 9.44
C VAL A 72 11.01 -10.58 10.23
N ALA A 73 9.93 -9.85 10.49
CA ALA A 73 9.93 -8.60 11.26
C ALA A 73 10.85 -7.55 10.63
N TYR A 74 10.83 -7.45 9.30
CA TYR A 74 11.64 -6.51 8.52
C TYR A 74 10.86 -5.95 7.34
N ILE A 75 10.92 -4.64 7.17
CA ILE A 75 10.33 -3.95 6.03
C ILE A 75 11.35 -3.01 5.39
N ARG A 76 11.33 -2.96 4.06
CA ARG A 76 12.12 -2.06 3.23
C ARG A 76 11.19 -1.30 2.31
N LEU A 77 11.11 0.00 2.49
CA LEU A 77 10.30 0.92 1.70
C LEU A 77 11.21 1.80 0.85
N GLN A 78 10.84 2.03 -0.40
CA GLN A 78 11.67 2.82 -1.31
C GLN A 78 11.50 4.32 -1.02
N ASN A 79 12.59 5.07 -0.92
CA ASN A 79 12.48 6.52 -0.87
C ASN A 79 12.24 7.07 -2.28
N HIS A 80 11.11 7.75 -2.47
CA HIS A 80 10.76 8.37 -3.76
C HIS A 80 11.08 9.88 -3.82
N SER A 81 11.57 10.48 -2.73
CA SER A 81 12.00 11.88 -2.73
C SER A 81 13.32 12.03 -3.49
N ALA A 82 13.39 13.04 -4.36
CA ALA A 82 14.60 13.39 -5.10
C ALA A 82 15.75 13.85 -4.18
N ASP A 83 15.42 14.35 -2.98
CA ASP A 83 16.37 14.85 -2.00
C ASP A 83 16.70 13.81 -0.90
N ALA A 84 16.21 12.57 -1.03
CA ALA A 84 16.50 11.53 -0.05
C ALA A 84 17.98 11.11 -0.11
N PHE A 85 18.70 11.28 0.99
CA PHE A 85 20.09 10.82 1.12
C PHE A 85 20.22 9.30 1.04
N GLU A 86 19.26 8.56 1.62
CA GLU A 86 19.20 7.11 1.56
C GLU A 86 18.18 6.65 0.52
N ALA A 87 18.52 5.63 -0.27
CA ALA A 87 17.61 5.08 -1.29
C ALA A 87 16.40 4.32 -0.71
N PHE A 88 16.48 3.90 0.55
CA PHE A 88 15.46 3.09 1.21
C PHE A 88 15.30 3.49 2.68
N ARG A 89 14.08 3.40 3.19
CA ARG A 89 13.79 3.37 4.63
C ARG A 89 13.64 1.91 5.03
N GLN A 90 14.34 1.52 6.09
CA GLN A 90 14.30 0.16 6.62
C GLN A 90 13.91 0.19 8.09
N TYR A 91 13.00 -0.71 8.47
CA TYR A 91 12.52 -0.84 9.85
C TYR A 91 12.39 -2.30 10.25
N GLY A 92 12.37 -2.54 11.56
CA GLY A 92 12.09 -3.84 12.16
C GLY A 92 10.71 -3.91 12.83
N PRO A 93 9.59 -3.83 12.07
CA PRO A 93 8.23 -3.94 12.64
C PRO A 93 8.05 -5.27 13.37
N LYS A 94 7.31 -5.30 14.48
CA LYS A 94 7.16 -6.54 15.27
C LYS A 94 5.86 -7.27 14.99
N VAL A 95 4.82 -6.52 14.68
CA VAL A 95 3.49 -7.04 14.33
C VAL A 95 2.98 -6.35 13.08
N LEU A 96 1.95 -6.93 12.47
CA LEU A 96 1.41 -6.43 11.20
C LEU A 96 0.97 -4.96 11.28
N THR A 97 0.40 -4.51 12.40
CA THR A 97 0.07 -3.10 12.66
C THR A 97 1.25 -2.16 12.39
N ASP A 98 2.45 -2.53 12.83
CA ASP A 98 3.65 -1.69 12.73
C ASP A 98 4.05 -1.52 11.25
N ALA A 99 3.99 -2.60 10.47
CA ALA A 99 4.29 -2.59 9.04
C ALA A 99 3.23 -1.83 8.22
N LEU A 100 1.94 -2.07 8.49
CA LEU A 100 0.85 -1.40 7.77
C LEU A 100 0.84 0.11 8.04
N ALA A 101 1.15 0.55 9.27
CA ALA A 101 1.30 1.96 9.58
C ALA A 101 2.43 2.63 8.77
N ALA A 102 3.56 1.94 8.60
CA ALA A 102 4.67 2.42 7.79
C ALA A 102 4.30 2.50 6.29
N ILE A 103 3.60 1.50 5.76
CA ILE A 103 3.09 1.50 4.37
C ILE A 103 2.08 2.63 4.16
N LEU A 104 1.15 2.84 5.08
CA LEU A 104 0.19 3.94 5.00
C LEU A 104 0.89 5.31 5.01
N ASN A 105 1.92 5.48 5.84
CA ASN A 105 2.75 6.69 5.83
C ASN A 105 3.45 6.88 4.49
N GLN A 106 4.03 5.81 3.95
CA GLN A 106 4.72 5.83 2.66
C GLN A 106 3.79 6.20 1.51
N VAL A 107 2.56 5.66 1.49
CA VAL A 107 1.58 5.88 0.41
C VAL A 107 0.95 7.28 0.48
N THR A 108 0.72 7.82 1.67
CA THR A 108 -0.08 9.04 1.85
C THR A 108 0.71 10.26 2.33
N GLY A 109 1.91 10.05 2.87
CA GLY A 109 2.68 11.06 3.60
C GLY A 109 2.16 11.35 5.02
N GLN A 110 1.00 10.82 5.40
CA GLN A 110 0.37 11.09 6.69
C GLN A 110 0.94 10.20 7.81
N HIS A 111 0.85 10.66 9.05
CA HIS A 111 1.17 9.87 10.23
C HIS A 111 0.32 10.31 11.43
N PHE A 112 -0.01 9.39 12.32
CA PHE A 112 -0.84 9.66 13.51
C PHE A 112 -0.21 9.18 14.82
N GLY A 113 1.11 9.12 14.83
CA GLY A 113 1.93 8.63 15.93
C GLY A 113 3.29 8.20 15.39
N PHE A 114 4.08 7.56 16.26
CA PHE A 114 5.38 7.03 15.91
C PHE A 114 5.46 5.59 16.40
N ILE A 115 5.72 4.66 15.48
CA ILE A 115 6.00 3.26 15.77
C ILE A 115 7.34 2.99 15.08
N TYR A 116 8.40 2.83 15.86
CA TYR A 116 9.76 2.71 15.34
C TYR A 116 10.40 1.42 15.82
N ASN A 117 10.60 0.48 14.90
CA ASN A 117 11.10 -0.87 15.18
C ASN A 117 10.24 -1.63 16.21
N GLY A 118 8.94 -1.38 16.18
CA GLY A 118 7.98 -1.83 17.18
C GLY A 118 7.38 -0.68 17.97
N GLY A 119 6.18 -0.88 18.49
CA GLY A 119 5.51 0.05 19.39
C GLY A 119 5.02 -0.63 20.66
N THR A 120 4.64 0.17 21.63
CA THR A 120 3.77 -0.23 22.74
C THR A 120 2.33 -0.43 22.23
N GLU A 121 1.49 -1.12 23.00
CA GLU A 121 0.07 -1.25 22.63
C GLU A 121 -0.65 0.10 22.63
N GLU A 122 -0.27 1.01 23.52
CA GLU A 122 -0.79 2.37 23.59
C GLU A 122 -0.47 3.17 22.31
N GLU A 123 0.77 3.07 21.82
CA GLU A 123 1.18 3.71 20.56
C GLU A 123 0.44 3.12 19.37
N ARG A 124 0.30 1.79 19.30
CA ARG A 124 -0.46 1.09 18.26
C ARG A 124 -1.92 1.54 18.26
N ALA A 125 -2.57 1.56 19.42
CA ALA A 125 -3.95 1.99 19.55
C ALA A 125 -4.16 3.44 19.10
N LYS A 126 -3.22 4.34 19.44
CA LYS A 126 -3.23 5.74 18.99
C LYS A 126 -3.13 5.85 17.47
N VAL A 127 -2.19 5.13 16.86
CA VAL A 127 -1.99 5.11 15.40
C VAL A 127 -3.23 4.56 14.69
N VAL A 128 -3.76 3.42 15.15
CA VAL A 128 -4.98 2.80 14.60
C VAL A 128 -6.16 3.78 14.64
N LYS A 129 -6.38 4.42 15.79
CA LYS A 129 -7.44 5.42 15.95
C LYS A 129 -7.27 6.58 14.97
N GLY A 130 -6.07 7.14 14.88
CA GLY A 130 -5.82 8.28 13.99
C GLY A 130 -6.07 7.96 12.51
N TRP A 131 -5.61 6.79 12.03
CA TRP A 131 -5.87 6.36 10.67
C TRP A 131 -7.35 6.13 10.38
N ARG A 132 -8.08 5.47 11.29
CA ARG A 132 -9.53 5.27 11.15
C ARG A 132 -10.28 6.59 11.09
N GLU A 133 -9.93 7.55 11.95
CA GLU A 133 -10.54 8.88 11.93
C GLU A 133 -10.22 9.66 10.66
N PHE A 134 -8.97 9.61 10.19
CA PHE A 134 -8.54 10.27 8.96
C PHE A 134 -9.32 9.74 7.75
N VAL A 135 -9.37 8.41 7.57
CA VAL A 135 -10.12 7.79 6.46
C VAL A 135 -11.61 8.09 6.56
N ALA A 136 -12.18 8.15 7.76
CA ALA A 136 -13.61 8.46 7.94
C ALA A 136 -13.97 9.92 7.62
N LYS A 137 -13.04 10.87 7.82
CA LYS A 137 -13.27 12.31 7.67
C LYS A 137 -12.77 12.88 6.33
N THR A 138 -11.90 12.15 5.65
CA THR A 138 -11.26 12.59 4.40
C THR A 138 -11.90 11.90 3.19
N PRO A 139 -12.42 12.65 2.20
CA PRO A 139 -12.88 12.07 0.95
C PRO A 139 -11.78 11.26 0.24
N PRO A 140 -12.09 10.14 -0.45
CA PRO A 140 -11.08 9.29 -1.08
C PRO A 140 -10.09 10.02 -1.98
N GLU A 141 -10.59 10.99 -2.75
CA GLU A 141 -9.79 11.81 -3.66
C GLU A 141 -8.81 12.74 -2.95
N LYS A 142 -8.93 12.95 -1.64
CA LYS A 142 -8.05 13.81 -0.81
C LYS A 142 -7.11 13.03 0.10
N LEU A 143 -7.16 11.70 0.10
CA LEU A 143 -6.33 10.88 0.99
C LEU A 143 -4.83 11.04 0.71
N CYS A 144 -4.45 11.43 -0.51
CA CYS A 144 -3.04 11.58 -0.93
C CYS A 144 -2.75 12.90 -1.66
N THR A 145 -3.60 13.92 -1.57
CA THR A 145 -3.46 15.19 -2.32
C THR A 145 -2.46 16.18 -1.69
N SER A 146 -1.37 15.70 -1.11
CA SER A 146 -0.34 16.59 -0.55
C SER A 146 1.04 16.00 -0.79
N PHE A 147 1.56 16.24 -1.99
CA PHE A 147 2.99 16.27 -2.31
C PHE A 147 3.24 17.34 -3.38
#